data_AF-A0A7S1UZA4-F1
#
_entry.id   AF-A0A7S1UZA4-F1
#
_cell.length_a   1.000
_cell.length_b   1.000
_cell.length_c   1.000
_cell.angle_alpha   90.00
_cell.angle_beta   90.00
_cell.angle_gamma   90.00
#
_symmetry.space_group_name_H-M   'P 1'
#
loop_
_entity.id
_entity.type
_entity.pdbx_description
1 polymer ?
#
loop_
_entity_poly.entity_id
_entity_poly.type
_entity_poly.pdbx_seq_one_letter_code
_entity_poly.pdbx_strand_id
1 'polypeptide(L)'
;YADDGNVPLESKDGIQRRERALNRMGELARDWIQSVCRRKGFSKEVAEAAGGQLFTSGSYRLGVHEPGADIDTILVAPNMCTRQDFFGQVLEESEDGTVLKRDPESLAERIRIHDDVTNFVPVEGAAVPILTFDWEGVNIDLLFARLNSAAVP
;
A
#
# COMPACT_ATOMS: atom_id res chain seq x y z
N TYR A 1 -0.55 0.27 43.30
CA TYR A 1 -1.09 -0.06 41.97
C TYR A 1 -1.95 1.12 41.58
N ALA A 2 -1.37 2.06 40.84
CA ALA A 2 -2.06 3.27 40.43
C ALA A 2 -3.07 2.95 39.34
N ASP A 3 -4.22 3.58 39.45
CA ASP A 3 -5.34 3.63 38.53
C ASP A 3 -4.90 4.32 37.22
N ASP A 4 -4.46 3.56 36.22
CA ASP A 4 -4.21 4.08 34.87
C ASP A 4 -5.54 4.12 34.12
N GLY A 5 -6.22 5.26 34.27
CA GLY A 5 -7.49 5.57 33.67
C GLY A 5 -7.56 5.26 32.17
N ASN A 6 -8.32 4.21 31.86
CA ASN A 6 -9.15 4.06 30.67
C ASN A 6 -8.56 4.63 29.37
N VAL A 7 -7.41 4.10 28.92
CA VAL A 7 -7.00 4.24 27.52
C VAL A 7 -8.12 3.64 26.67
N PRO A 8 -8.80 4.40 25.80
CA PRO A 8 -9.91 3.85 25.03
C PRO A 8 -9.37 2.77 24.10
N LEU A 9 -9.73 1.52 24.37
CA LEU A 9 -9.44 0.42 23.46
C LEU A 9 -10.20 0.64 22.15
N GLU A 10 -9.56 0.31 21.04
CA GLU A 10 -10.22 0.37 19.74
C GLU A 10 -11.50 -0.48 19.73
N SER A 11 -12.56 0.06 19.14
CA SER A 11 -13.83 -0.66 19.05
C SER A 11 -13.68 -1.91 18.18
N LYS A 12 -14.51 -2.93 18.44
CA LYS A 12 -14.53 -4.15 17.61
C LYS A 12 -14.74 -3.83 16.13
N ASP A 13 -15.61 -2.87 15.84
CA ASP A 13 -15.88 -2.43 14.46
C ASP A 13 -14.65 -1.75 13.83
N GLY A 14 -13.89 -0.98 14.61
CA GLY A 14 -12.63 -0.37 14.19
C GLY A 14 -11.58 -1.43 13.84
N ILE A 15 -11.37 -2.39 14.74
CA ILE A 15 -10.44 -3.51 14.50
C ILE A 15 -10.82 -4.26 13.22
N GLN A 16 -12.09 -4.64 13.08
CA GLN A 16 -12.57 -5.36 11.89
C GLN A 16 -12.40 -4.52 10.62
N ARG A 17 -12.59 -3.19 10.69
CA ARG A 17 -12.39 -2.31 9.54
C ARG A 17 -10.93 -2.28 9.09
N ARG A 18 -9.98 -2.17 10.04
CA ARG A 18 -8.55 -2.24 9.74
C ARG A 18 -8.15 -3.57 9.10
N GLU A 19 -8.65 -4.69 9.65
CA GLU A 19 -8.38 -6.02 9.09
C GLU A 19 -8.93 -6.16 7.66
N ARG A 20 -10.15 -5.67 7.41
CA ARG A 20 -10.74 -5.67 6.06
C ARG A 20 -9.94 -4.82 5.09
N ALA A 21 -9.55 -3.61 5.48
CA ALA A 21 -8.74 -2.71 4.65
C ALA A 21 -7.39 -3.38 4.27
N LEU A 22 -6.69 -3.98 5.24
CA LEU A 22 -5.44 -4.70 5.00
C LEU A 22 -5.62 -5.90 4.06
N ASN A 23 -6.68 -6.68 4.23
CA ASN A 23 -6.97 -7.83 3.37
C ASN A 23 -7.25 -7.40 1.93
N ARG A 24 -8.13 -6.40 1.73
CA ARG A 24 -8.44 -5.87 0.39
C ARG A 24 -7.22 -5.26 -0.29
N MET A 25 -6.42 -4.49 0.45
CA MET A 25 -5.18 -3.93 -0.06
C MET A 25 -4.20 -5.03 -0.46
N GLY A 26 -4.11 -6.12 0.30
CA GLY A 26 -3.27 -7.27 -0.03
C GLY A 26 -3.71 -8.02 -1.28
N GLU A 27 -5.02 -8.15 -1.50
CA GLU A 27 -5.58 -8.68 -2.74
C GLU A 27 -5.27 -7.78 -3.94
N LEU A 28 -5.50 -6.47 -3.82
CA LEU A 28 -5.19 -5.49 -4.86
C LEU A 28 -3.70 -5.48 -5.20
N ALA A 29 -2.83 -5.54 -4.19
CA ALA A 29 -1.38 -5.58 -4.40
C ALA A 29 -0.93 -6.85 -5.15
N ARG A 30 -1.49 -8.02 -4.81
CA ARG A 30 -1.19 -9.27 -5.52
C ARG A 30 -1.69 -9.26 -6.96
N ASP A 31 -2.90 -8.74 -7.21
CA ASP A 31 -3.40 -8.56 -8.58
C ASP A 31 -2.48 -7.60 -9.37
N TRP A 32 -2.06 -6.50 -8.76
CA TRP A 32 -1.11 -5.58 -9.37
C TRP A 32 0.23 -6.26 -9.70
N ILE A 33 0.81 -7.08 -8.81
CA ILE A 33 2.04 -7.83 -9.07
C ILE A 33 1.87 -8.77 -10.28
N GLN A 34 0.75 -9.49 -10.36
CA GLN A 34 0.44 -10.33 -11.52
C GLN A 34 0.33 -9.50 -12.81
N SER A 35 -0.28 -8.31 -12.73
CA SER A 35 -0.39 -7.39 -13.87
C SER A 35 0.99 -6.93 -14.35
N VAL A 36 1.91 -6.60 -13.44
CA VAL A 36 3.30 -6.23 -13.76
C VAL A 36 4.01 -7.38 -14.47
N CYS A 37 3.85 -8.61 -13.96
CA CYS A 37 4.43 -9.80 -14.59
C CYS A 37 3.94 -9.98 -16.04
N ARG A 38 2.63 -9.88 -16.26
CA ARG A 38 2.03 -9.99 -17.60
C ARG A 38 2.54 -8.91 -18.55
N ARG A 39 2.57 -7.64 -18.11
CA ARG A 39 3.06 -6.52 -18.93
C ARG A 39 4.53 -6.66 -19.32
N LYS A 40 5.34 -7.28 -18.45
CA LYS A 40 6.77 -7.53 -18.69
C LYS A 40 7.03 -8.84 -19.46
N GLY A 41 5.99 -9.52 -19.93
CA GLY A 41 6.11 -10.71 -20.77
C GLY A 41 6.45 -12.00 -20.02
N PHE A 42 6.30 -12.03 -18.69
CA PHE A 42 6.43 -13.28 -17.93
C PHE A 42 5.27 -14.23 -18.22
N SER A 43 5.53 -15.54 -18.09
CA SER A 43 4.50 -16.55 -18.29
C SER A 43 3.41 -16.47 -17.22
N LYS A 44 2.25 -17.06 -17.51
CA LYS A 44 1.12 -17.11 -16.56
C LYS A 44 1.53 -17.78 -15.24
N GLU A 45 2.31 -18.85 -15.32
CA GLU A 45 2.79 -19.62 -14.16
C GLU A 45 3.71 -18.76 -13.28
N VAL A 46 4.61 -17.97 -13.88
CA VAL A 46 5.46 -17.04 -13.13
C VAL A 46 4.63 -15.94 -12.49
N ALA A 47 3.65 -15.37 -13.20
CA ALA A 47 2.77 -14.35 -12.65
C ALA A 47 1.98 -14.88 -11.43
N GLU A 48 1.41 -16.07 -11.53
CA GLU A 48 0.66 -16.71 -10.44
C GLU A 48 1.54 -17.07 -9.25
N ALA A 49 2.81 -17.43 -9.48
CA ALA A 49 3.78 -17.76 -8.44
C ALA A 49 4.51 -16.54 -7.85
N ALA A 50 4.38 -15.35 -8.43
CA ALA A 50 5.13 -14.15 -8.01
C ALA A 50 4.78 -13.73 -6.57
N GLY A 51 3.54 -13.94 -6.14
CA GLY A 51 3.07 -13.66 -4.80
C GLY A 51 3.08 -12.16 -4.45
N GLY A 52 3.62 -11.82 -3.28
CA GLY A 52 3.62 -10.47 -2.71
C GLY A 52 2.92 -10.42 -1.36
N GLN A 53 3.50 -9.69 -0.42
CA GLN A 53 3.01 -9.66 0.95
C GLN A 53 3.02 -8.25 1.54
N LEU A 54 1.92 -7.92 2.21
CA LEU A 54 1.84 -6.75 3.08
C LEU A 54 2.29 -7.12 4.49
N PHE A 55 3.14 -6.29 5.04
CA PHE A 55 3.55 -6.32 6.44
C PHE A 55 3.06 -5.06 7.13
N THR A 56 2.66 -5.19 8.39
CA THR A 56 2.42 -4.02 9.25
C THR A 56 3.64 -3.72 10.10
N SER A 57 3.84 -2.45 10.40
CA SER A 57 4.89 -1.94 11.27
C SER A 57 4.27 -1.01 12.33
N GLY A 58 5.12 -0.33 13.10
CA GLY A 58 4.71 0.75 13.99
C GLY A 58 3.78 0.32 15.12
N SER A 59 2.99 1.28 15.61
CA SER A 59 2.13 1.12 16.79
C SER A 59 1.08 0.03 16.59
N TYR A 60 0.49 -0.05 15.40
CA TYR A 60 -0.51 -1.06 15.04
C TYR A 60 0.06 -2.48 15.14
N ARG A 61 1.27 -2.71 14.60
CA ARG A 61 1.92 -4.02 14.68
C ARG A 61 2.24 -4.43 16.12
N LEU A 62 2.54 -3.46 16.98
CA LEU A 62 2.88 -3.67 18.38
C LEU A 62 1.64 -3.81 19.29
N GLY A 63 0.43 -3.53 18.78
CA GLY A 63 -0.82 -3.61 19.54
C GLY A 63 -0.98 -2.51 20.59
N VAL A 64 -0.30 -1.37 20.40
CA VAL A 64 -0.33 -0.21 21.31
C VAL A 64 -0.87 1.05 20.62
N HIS A 65 -1.56 0.89 19.48
CA HIS A 65 -2.13 2.01 18.74
C HIS A 65 -3.38 2.56 19.42
N GLU A 66 -3.56 3.88 19.32
CA GLU A 66 -4.75 4.57 19.80
C GLU A 66 -5.86 4.54 18.74
N PRO A 67 -7.15 4.69 19.14
CA PRO A 67 -8.23 4.84 18.18
C PRO A 67 -7.98 6.01 17.21
N GLY A 68 -8.12 5.73 15.91
CA GLY A 68 -7.85 6.72 14.86
C GLY A 68 -6.39 6.86 14.45
N ALA A 69 -5.45 6.15 15.09
CA ALA A 69 -4.07 6.06 14.60
C ALA A 69 -4.02 5.45 13.19
N ASP A 70 -2.97 5.76 12.45
CA ASP A 70 -2.63 5.20 11.15
C ASP A 70 -2.19 3.73 11.23
N ILE A 71 -2.07 3.10 10.06
CA ILE A 71 -1.43 1.79 9.92
C ILE A 71 -0.20 1.95 9.01
N ASP A 72 0.97 1.82 9.62
CA ASP A 72 2.21 1.66 8.88
C ASP A 72 2.23 0.30 8.17
N THR A 73 2.35 0.33 6.85
CA THR A 73 2.38 -0.87 6.00
C THR A 73 3.57 -0.87 5.05
N ILE A 74 4.07 -2.07 4.75
CA ILE A 74 5.16 -2.28 3.79
C ILE A 74 4.70 -3.36 2.82
N LEU A 75 4.58 -3.00 1.54
CA LEU A 75 4.44 -3.97 0.47
C LEU A 75 5.82 -4.50 0.07
N VAL A 76 6.03 -5.78 0.31
CA VAL A 76 7.21 -6.51 -0.15
C VAL A 76 6.86 -7.22 -1.45
N ALA A 77 7.51 -6.80 -2.53
CA ALA A 77 7.26 -7.29 -3.88
C ALA A 77 8.49 -7.97 -4.52
N PRO A 78 8.26 -8.86 -5.49
CA PRO A 78 9.32 -9.46 -6.31
C PRO A 78 10.16 -8.47 -7.11
N ASN A 79 11.28 -8.94 -7.64
CA ASN A 79 12.30 -8.13 -8.31
C ASN A 79 11.81 -7.42 -9.60
N MET A 80 10.80 -7.98 -10.28
CA MET A 80 10.23 -7.38 -11.48
C MET A 80 9.36 -6.16 -11.16
N CYS A 81 8.86 -6.01 -9.93
CA CYS A 81 8.11 -4.82 -9.51
C CYS A 81 9.08 -3.70 -9.15
N THR A 82 9.10 -2.62 -9.92
CA THR A 82 9.99 -1.48 -9.67
C THR A 82 9.27 -0.36 -8.92
N ARG A 83 10.05 0.60 -8.42
CA ARG A 83 9.51 1.83 -7.84
C ARG A 83 8.67 2.63 -8.85
N GLN A 84 9.01 2.59 -10.13
CA GLN A 84 8.22 3.21 -11.19
C GLN A 84 6.90 2.48 -11.42
N ASP A 85 6.87 1.14 -11.31
CA ASP A 85 5.60 0.38 -11.36
C ASP A 85 4.72 0.68 -10.13
N PHE A 86 5.34 0.97 -8.98
CA PHE A 86 4.64 1.29 -7.72
C PHE A 86 4.03 2.70 -7.74
N PHE A 87 4.83 3.75 -7.99
CA PHE A 87 4.35 5.15 -8.02
C PHE A 87 3.70 5.55 -9.35
N GLY A 88 3.97 4.81 -10.43
CA GLY A 88 3.56 5.14 -11.78
C GLY A 88 4.50 6.13 -12.45
N GLN A 89 4.89 5.81 -13.68
CA GLN A 89 5.63 6.73 -14.54
C GLN A 89 4.76 7.96 -14.84
N VAL A 90 5.35 9.16 -14.75
CA VAL A 90 4.69 10.39 -15.20
C VAL A 90 4.54 10.33 -16.72
N LEU A 91 3.29 10.42 -17.18
CA LEU A 91 2.93 10.41 -18.61
C LEU A 91 2.65 11.82 -19.12
N GLU A 92 2.16 12.71 -18.24
CA GLU A 92 1.83 14.09 -18.56
C GLU A 92 2.08 14.98 -17.33
N GLU A 93 2.73 16.12 -17.55
CA GLU A 93 3.12 17.08 -16.53
C GLU A 93 2.96 18.49 -17.13
N SER A 94 2.42 19.42 -16.35
CA SER A 94 2.32 20.83 -16.74
C SER A 94 3.66 21.55 -16.65
N GLU A 95 3.76 22.73 -17.25
CA GLU A 95 4.98 23.54 -17.26
C GLU A 95 5.46 23.95 -15.85
N ASP A 96 4.56 24.01 -14.88
CA ASP A 96 4.86 24.32 -13.47
C ASP A 96 5.29 23.10 -12.64
N GLY A 97 5.41 21.92 -13.27
CA GLY A 97 5.80 20.67 -12.62
C GLY A 97 4.66 19.91 -11.96
N THR A 98 3.40 20.29 -12.19
CA THR A 98 2.25 19.54 -11.68
C THR A 98 2.03 18.28 -12.52
N VAL A 99 2.11 17.11 -11.90
CA VAL A 99 1.83 15.83 -12.56
C VAL A 99 0.34 15.74 -12.86
N LEU A 100 -0.01 15.70 -14.16
CA LEU A 100 -1.39 15.62 -14.64
C LEU A 100 -1.84 14.18 -14.84
N LYS A 101 -0.92 13.30 -15.26
CA LYS A 101 -1.22 11.90 -15.54
C LYS A 101 -0.05 10.99 -15.22
N ARG A 102 -0.37 9.87 -14.57
CA ARG A 102 0.55 8.75 -14.32
C ARG A 102 0.10 7.50 -15.04
N ASP A 103 0.98 6.52 -15.11
CA ASP A 103 0.66 5.17 -15.57
C ASP A 103 -0.56 4.62 -14.80
N PRO A 104 -1.72 4.43 -15.45
CA PRO A 104 -2.93 3.94 -14.80
C PRO A 104 -2.78 2.50 -14.29
N GLU A 105 -1.77 1.78 -14.78
CA GLU A 105 -1.49 0.41 -14.36
C GLU A 105 -0.57 0.33 -13.12
N SER A 106 -0.12 1.47 -12.60
CA SER A 106 0.66 1.54 -11.38
C SER A 106 -0.15 1.20 -10.13
N LEU A 107 0.53 0.79 -9.06
CA LEU A 107 -0.17 0.50 -7.81
C LEU A 107 -0.80 1.77 -7.22
N ALA A 108 -0.07 2.88 -7.27
CA ALA A 108 -0.54 4.19 -6.83
C ALA A 108 -1.87 4.59 -7.51
N GLU A 109 -1.96 4.50 -8.84
CA GLU A 109 -3.19 4.85 -9.55
C GLU A 109 -4.32 3.86 -9.28
N ARG A 110 -4.03 2.54 -9.19
CA ARG A 110 -5.03 1.52 -8.83
C ARG A 110 -5.62 1.77 -7.44
N ILE A 111 -4.81 2.22 -6.47
CA ILE A 111 -5.29 2.62 -5.14
C ILE A 111 -6.08 3.93 -5.23
N ARG A 112 -5.54 4.95 -5.90
CA ARG A 112 -6.15 6.29 -6.00
C ARG A 112 -7.57 6.28 -6.58
N ILE A 113 -7.84 5.41 -7.55
CA ILE A 113 -9.15 5.32 -8.21
C ILE A 113 -10.13 4.35 -7.54
N HIS A 114 -9.71 3.66 -6.48
CA HIS A 114 -10.56 2.70 -5.79
C HIS A 114 -11.68 3.43 -5.02
N ASP A 115 -12.93 2.97 -5.14
CA ASP A 115 -14.11 3.67 -4.60
C ASP A 115 -14.06 3.88 -3.07
N ASP A 116 -13.40 2.96 -2.35
CA ASP A 116 -13.22 3.05 -0.89
C ASP A 116 -12.05 3.94 -0.45
N VAL A 117 -11.30 4.55 -1.38
CA VAL A 117 -10.09 5.34 -1.08
C VAL A 117 -10.37 6.84 -1.15
N THR A 118 -9.92 7.57 -0.12
CA THR A 118 -9.94 9.03 -0.06
C THR A 118 -8.59 9.58 0.40
N ASN A 119 -8.40 10.90 0.29
CA ASN A 119 -7.22 11.61 0.81
C ASN A 119 -5.87 11.04 0.33
N PHE A 120 -5.82 10.54 -0.90
CA PHE A 120 -4.62 9.94 -1.49
C PHE A 120 -3.54 10.98 -1.79
N VAL A 121 -2.34 10.78 -1.24
CA VAL A 121 -1.18 11.63 -1.45
C VAL A 121 0.08 10.78 -1.67
N PRO A 122 0.69 10.81 -2.87
CA PRO A 122 1.98 10.18 -3.12
C PRO A 122 3.14 11.10 -2.71
N VAL A 123 4.08 10.59 -1.91
CA VAL A 123 5.26 11.33 -1.44
C VAL A 123 6.54 10.64 -1.88
N GLU A 124 7.03 11.00 -3.07
CA GLU A 124 8.24 10.38 -3.65
C GLU A 124 9.55 11.00 -3.16
N GLY A 125 9.54 12.27 -2.78
CA GLY A 125 10.73 13.04 -2.41
C GLY A 125 11.22 12.82 -0.98
N ALA A 126 10.53 12.01 -0.18
CA ALA A 126 10.93 11.72 1.20
C ALA A 126 12.15 10.78 1.26
N ALA A 127 12.84 10.78 2.41
CA ALA A 127 13.95 9.86 2.67
C ALA A 127 13.51 8.39 2.54
N VAL A 128 12.28 8.09 2.97
CA VAL A 128 11.58 6.84 2.69
C VAL A 128 10.31 7.20 1.91
N PRO A 129 10.25 6.91 0.60
CA PRO A 129 9.10 7.21 -0.24
C PRO A 129 7.85 6.44 0.19
N ILE A 130 6.70 7.11 0.16
CA ILE A 130 5.46 6.57 0.74
C ILE A 130 4.22 6.99 -0.06
N LEU A 131 3.17 6.16 -0.02
CA LEU A 131 1.81 6.54 -0.37
C LEU A 131 1.01 6.65 0.92
N THR A 132 0.38 7.80 1.18
CA THR A 132 -0.54 7.95 2.31
C THR A 132 -1.96 8.16 1.79
N PHE A 133 -2.94 7.48 2.39
CA PHE A 133 -4.34 7.54 1.99
C PHE A 133 -5.26 7.00 3.08
N ASP A 134 -6.56 7.28 2.95
CA ASP A 134 -7.57 6.65 3.78
C ASP A 134 -8.30 5.57 2.99
N TRP A 135 -8.43 4.37 3.55
CA TRP A 135 -9.19 3.27 2.99
C TRP A 135 -10.36 2.91 3.91
N GLU A 136 -11.60 3.07 3.45
CA GLU A 136 -12.81 2.99 4.30
C GLU A 136 -12.72 3.91 5.55
N GLY A 137 -11.95 5.00 5.48
CA GLY A 137 -11.69 5.91 6.61
C GLY A 137 -10.62 5.45 7.60
N VAL A 138 -9.86 4.39 7.28
CA VAL A 138 -8.63 3.99 8.00
C VAL A 138 -7.44 4.65 7.31
N ASN A 139 -6.68 5.44 8.05
CA ASN A 139 -5.46 6.06 7.53
C ASN A 139 -4.35 4.99 7.37
N ILE A 140 -3.76 4.92 6.19
CA ILE A 140 -2.76 3.93 5.79
C ILE A 140 -1.55 4.63 5.20
N ASP A 141 -0.39 4.25 5.71
CA ASP A 141 0.91 4.66 5.24
C ASP A 141 1.59 3.45 4.56
N LEU A 142 1.71 3.48 3.23
CA LEU A 142 2.17 2.36 2.42
C LEU A 142 3.56 2.61 1.84
N LEU A 143 4.52 1.87 2.39
CA LEU A 143 5.90 1.77 1.92
C LEU A 143 6.05 0.65 0.90
N PHE A 144 7.11 0.74 0.09
CA PHE A 144 7.45 -0.25 -0.93
C PHE A 144 8.85 -0.82 -0.73
N ALA A 145 8.96 -2.14 -0.70
CA ALA A 145 10.22 -2.87 -0.66
C ALA A 145 10.27 -3.89 -1.79
N ARG A 146 11.35 -3.83 -2.58
CA ARG A 146 11.61 -4.78 -3.66
C ARG A 146 12.69 -5.76 -3.25
N LEU A 147 12.39 -7.05 -3.28
CA LEU A 147 13.39 -8.10 -3.06
C LEU A 147 14.13 -8.44 -4.35
N ASN A 148 15.37 -8.92 -4.22
CA ASN A 148 16.09 -9.55 -5.33
C ASN A 148 15.68 -11.03 -5.47
N SER A 149 14.38 -11.29 -5.57
CA SER A 149 13.78 -12.62 -5.73
C SER A 149 12.70 -12.55 -6.80
N ALA A 150 12.52 -13.62 -7.57
CA ALA A 150 11.45 -13.70 -8.57
C ALA A 150 10.06 -13.90 -7.95
N ALA A 151 9.99 -14.27 -6.67
CA ALA A 151 8.75 -14.48 -5.94
C ALA A 151 8.87 -14.04 -4.47
N VAL A 152 7.73 -13.64 -3.89
CA VAL A 152 7.54 -13.40 -2.46
C VAL A 152 6.37 -14.30 -2.04
N PRO A 153 6.64 -15.49 -1.48
CA PRO A 153 5.63 -16.50 -1.19
C PRO A 153 4.64 -16.07 -0.10
#